data_AF-A0A2W4SCK5-F1
#
_entry.id   AF-A0A2W4SCK5-F1
#
_cell.length_a   1.000
_cell.length_b   1.000
_cell.length_c   1.000
_cell.angle_alpha   90.00
_cell.angle_beta   90.00
_cell.angle_gamma   90.00
#
_symmetry.space_group_name_H-M   'P 1'
#
loop_
_entity.id
_entity.type
_entity.pdbx_description
1 polymer ?
#
loop_
_entity_poly.entity_id
_entity_poly.type
_entity_poly.pdbx_seq_one_letter_code
_entity_poly.pdbx_strand_id
1 'polypeptide(L)'
;MLDYILGTIAEHRWLFAGVILAGLAAWVIIRRHQLFWVTDLAYTVPVIGRISRFSSDYAKAHDGWLNVEKTLCRDYAKHVPALSRAEFENHAEYLRRTYDHGRKPLPFAIVALLAVLIGLEALGFSYLLGSLMALEGSENTRTLLMIAVVTVLAIVLLWLTHAAGHQLYRPSLLRKLFREHQVDNSREFTSRTVKLNEPQSIDDDQPDHVQAANRIAAGPGDRGSYSMVWVAMAFILVVAIGSTVLRIETLNSIEQEAAAPAASIFGAVEGGAEGEAAAPPVAATPEPGAEARHNAALTGFTLLGAIFLVTQFIGMRVGYSYGFVGLQSAEAHRATEGAADYASYWARIQAMIDIANLRLQKLHQKLEAGAHRPLEFHKSFVDFLREERGRSSEYMLDPADPGTGGPGGRGRPTLVPNAAEAVDRAVEALDKAPTNAAKLEILEGLDDRMQDLVEERLRARTAAGRREQLRTRFAGLY
;
A
#
# COMPACT_ATOMS: atom_id res chain seq x y z
N MET A 1 34.63 28.26 11.83
CA MET A 1 33.21 27.82 11.72
C MET A 1 33.08 26.67 10.74
N LEU A 2 33.61 26.76 9.52
CA LEU A 2 33.66 25.66 8.56
C LEU A 2 34.46 24.44 9.07
N ASP A 3 35.63 24.64 9.67
CA ASP A 3 36.44 23.53 10.21
C ASP A 3 35.77 22.82 11.40
N TYR A 4 34.99 23.56 12.19
CA TYR A 4 34.18 23.01 13.27
C TYR A 4 33.05 22.13 12.71
N ILE A 5 32.33 22.63 11.69
CA ILE A 5 31.28 21.86 11.00
C ILE A 5 31.87 20.61 10.33
N LEU A 6 33.01 20.72 9.66
CA LEU A 6 33.69 19.59 9.03
C LEU A 6 34.19 18.57 10.05
N GLY A 7 34.69 19.02 11.20
CA GLY A 7 35.07 18.16 12.33
C GLY A 7 33.89 17.39 12.90
N THR A 8 32.76 18.06 13.15
CA THR A 8 31.54 17.41 13.67
C THR A 8 30.94 16.42 12.66
N ILE A 9 30.97 16.74 11.36
CA ILE A 9 30.53 15.83 10.29
C ILE A 9 31.45 14.60 10.20
N ALA A 10 32.77 14.78 10.35
CA ALA A 10 33.72 13.67 10.31
C ALA A 10 33.58 12.73 11.52
N GLU A 11 33.25 13.27 12.70
CA GLU A 11 33.01 12.51 13.93
C GLU A 11 31.70 11.71 13.87
N HIS A 12 30.63 12.30 13.32
CA HIS A 12 29.29 11.71 13.26
C HIS A 12 28.89 11.21 11.86
N ARG A 13 29.87 10.91 11.00
CA ARG A 13 29.68 10.60 9.57
C ARG A 13 28.64 9.50 9.30
N TRP A 14 28.55 8.52 10.20
CA TRP A 14 27.60 7.40 10.11
C TRP A 14 26.16 7.81 10.42
N LEU A 15 25.96 8.73 11.37
CA LEU A 15 24.64 9.30 11.64
C LEU A 15 24.17 10.14 10.46
N PHE A 16 25.06 10.98 9.90
CA PHE A 16 24.74 11.77 8.70
C PHE A 16 24.43 10.88 7.48
N ALA A 17 25.22 9.83 7.24
CA ALA A 17 24.96 8.86 6.18
C ALA A 17 23.60 8.16 6.38
N GLY A 18 23.27 7.76 7.61
CA GLY A 18 21.97 7.18 7.96
C GLY A 18 20.80 8.13 7.71
N VAL A 19 20.93 9.40 8.09
CA VAL A 19 19.92 10.45 7.84
C VAL A 19 19.74 10.71 6.35
N ILE A 20 20.83 10.77 5.57
CA ILE A 20 20.78 10.96 4.12
C ILE A 20 20.09 9.77 3.45
N LEU A 21 20.45 8.54 3.83
CA LEU A 21 19.85 7.33 3.30
C LEU A 21 18.35 7.25 3.65
N ALA A 22 17.99 7.56 4.89
CA ALA A 22 16.60 7.65 5.34
C ALA A 22 15.82 8.73 4.58
N GLY A 23 16.43 9.89 4.34
CA GLY A 23 15.86 10.96 3.53
C GLY A 23 15.67 10.56 2.06
N LEU A 24 16.61 9.82 1.48
CA LEU A 24 16.52 9.29 0.12
C LEU A 24 15.43 8.21 0.01
N ALA A 25 15.35 7.31 0.99
CA ALA A 25 14.30 6.30 1.07
C ALA A 25 12.92 6.95 1.24
N ALA A 26 12.79 7.94 2.13
CA ALA A 26 11.58 8.73 2.30
C ALA A 26 11.20 9.46 0.99
N TRP A 27 12.16 10.04 0.29
CA TRP A 27 11.93 10.69 -1.00
C TRP A 27 11.44 9.70 -2.07
N VAL A 28 12.04 8.51 -2.17
CA VAL A 28 11.60 7.45 -3.09
C VAL A 28 10.18 6.98 -2.73
N ILE A 29 9.89 6.78 -1.44
CA ILE A 29 8.55 6.39 -0.96
C ILE A 29 7.53 7.47 -1.30
N ILE A 30 7.82 8.74 -0.98
CA ILE A 30 6.95 9.88 -1.28
C ILE A 30 6.68 9.98 -2.79
N ARG A 31 7.72 9.84 -3.62
CA ARG A 31 7.60 9.91 -5.08
C ARG A 31 6.83 8.72 -5.65
N ARG A 32 6.98 7.53 -5.07
CA ARG A 32 6.29 6.31 -5.51
C ARG A 32 4.81 6.32 -5.12
N HIS A 33 4.48 6.80 -3.92
CA HIS A 33 3.12 6.77 -3.39
C HIS A 33 2.30 8.03 -3.72
N GLN A 34 2.91 9.06 -4.35
CA GLN A 34 2.25 10.31 -4.75
C GLN A 34 1.32 10.80 -3.64
N LEU A 35 1.86 11.02 -2.44
CA LEU A 35 1.02 11.33 -1.29
C LEU A 35 0.34 12.70 -1.46
N PHE A 36 -0.98 12.75 -1.30
CA PHE A 36 -1.79 13.97 -1.44
C PHE A 36 -1.22 15.15 -0.64
N TRP A 37 -0.82 14.92 0.62
CA TRP A 37 -0.28 15.98 1.48
C TRP A 37 1.02 16.58 0.96
N VAL A 38 1.86 15.81 0.24
CA VAL A 38 3.10 16.32 -0.35
C VAL A 38 2.77 17.17 -1.57
N THR A 39 1.79 16.75 -2.38
CA THR A 39 1.27 17.59 -3.46
C THR A 39 0.74 18.91 -2.90
N ASP A 40 -0.13 18.87 -1.89
CA ASP A 40 -0.69 20.08 -1.28
C ASP A 40 0.39 20.99 -0.66
N LEU A 41 1.38 20.42 0.03
CA LEU A 41 2.50 21.16 0.58
C LEU A 41 3.30 21.85 -0.53
N ALA A 42 3.62 21.15 -1.62
CA ALA A 42 4.37 21.71 -2.76
C ALA A 42 3.64 22.89 -3.44
N TYR A 43 2.30 22.91 -3.40
CA TYR A 43 1.51 24.04 -3.89
C TYR A 43 1.39 25.18 -2.86
N THR A 44 1.46 24.89 -1.56
CA THR A 44 1.16 25.85 -0.47
C THR A 44 2.34 26.70 -0.03
N VAL A 45 3.59 26.27 -0.25
CA VAL A 45 4.78 27.03 0.19
C VAL A 45 4.78 28.45 -0.41
N PRO A 46 4.83 29.52 0.39
CA PRO A 46 4.50 30.88 -0.06
C PRO A 46 5.47 31.48 -1.09
N VAL A 47 6.75 31.08 -1.07
CA VAL A 47 7.81 31.66 -1.93
C VAL A 47 8.27 30.71 -3.03
N ILE A 48 8.50 29.43 -2.69
CA ILE A 48 9.04 28.42 -3.61
C ILE A 48 7.93 27.52 -4.19
N GLY A 49 6.72 27.62 -3.64
CA GLY A 49 5.61 26.75 -4.00
C GLY A 49 5.14 26.97 -5.43
N ARG A 50 4.54 25.92 -6.00
CA ARG A 50 4.11 25.91 -7.40
C ARG A 50 3.12 27.02 -7.73
N ILE A 51 2.20 27.37 -6.81
CA ILE A 51 1.25 28.48 -7.02
C ILE A 51 1.98 29.81 -7.25
N SER A 52 3.07 30.09 -6.51
CA SER A 52 3.83 31.33 -6.70
C SER A 52 4.62 31.36 -8.01
N ARG A 53 4.99 30.20 -8.56
CA ARG A 53 5.64 30.10 -9.87
C ARG A 53 4.62 30.13 -11.01
N PHE A 54 3.43 29.60 -10.79
CA PHE A 54 2.35 29.52 -11.76
C PHE A 54 1.58 30.84 -11.89
N SER A 55 1.68 31.75 -10.92
CA SER A 55 0.99 33.04 -10.97
C SER A 55 1.51 34.02 -12.03
N SER A 56 2.60 33.70 -12.74
CA SER A 56 3.15 34.53 -13.82
C SER A 56 2.89 33.98 -15.22
N ASP A 57 2.29 32.79 -15.34
CA ASP A 57 2.05 32.13 -16.63
C ASP A 57 0.58 32.23 -17.04
N TYR A 58 0.33 33.01 -18.09
CA TYR A 58 -0.99 33.29 -18.65
C TYR A 58 -1.27 32.52 -19.94
N ALA A 59 -0.47 31.50 -20.26
CA ALA A 59 -0.64 30.73 -21.49
C ALA A 59 -1.98 29.96 -21.49
N LYS A 60 -2.84 30.29 -22.45
CA LYS A 60 -4.14 29.62 -22.66
C LYS A 60 -3.95 28.32 -23.43
N ALA A 61 -4.63 27.28 -22.98
CA ALA A 61 -4.86 26.07 -23.74
C ALA A 61 -6.04 26.26 -24.71
N HIS A 62 -6.16 25.36 -25.70
CA HIS A 62 -7.20 25.38 -26.73
C HIS A 62 -8.65 25.22 -26.17
N ASP A 63 -8.79 24.79 -24.91
CA ASP A 63 -10.07 24.36 -24.32
C ASP A 63 -10.66 25.40 -23.34
N GLY A 64 -10.18 26.64 -23.37
CA GLY A 64 -10.61 27.72 -22.46
C GLY A 64 -10.00 27.67 -21.05
N TRP A 65 -9.13 26.68 -20.78
CA TRP A 65 -8.32 26.61 -19.56
C TRP A 65 -6.95 27.27 -19.74
N LEU A 66 -6.33 27.74 -18.67
CA LEU A 66 -4.90 28.04 -18.64
C LEU A 66 -4.07 26.75 -18.50
N ASN A 67 -2.86 26.74 -19.05
CA ASN A 67 -1.94 25.60 -18.91
C ASN A 67 -1.61 25.31 -17.44
N VAL A 68 -1.48 26.36 -16.63
CA VAL A 68 -1.24 26.25 -15.18
C VAL A 68 -2.43 25.67 -14.42
N GLU A 69 -3.66 26.04 -14.80
CA GLU A 69 -4.88 25.47 -14.22
C GLU A 69 -4.98 23.98 -14.54
N LYS A 70 -4.75 23.59 -15.80
CA LYS A 70 -4.72 22.18 -16.19
C LYS A 70 -3.66 21.40 -15.45
N THR A 71 -2.48 21.97 -15.25
CA THR A 71 -1.38 21.30 -14.54
C THR A 71 -1.75 21.09 -13.07
N LEU A 72 -2.29 22.12 -12.41
CA LEU A 72 -2.79 22.02 -11.04
C LEU A 72 -3.89 20.97 -10.93
N CYS A 73 -4.94 21.10 -11.75
CA CYS A 73 -6.07 20.18 -11.71
C CYS A 73 -5.64 18.73 -12.02
N ARG A 74 -4.75 18.51 -12.99
CA ARG A 74 -4.22 17.18 -13.30
C ARG A 74 -3.40 16.58 -12.16
N ASP A 75 -2.67 17.40 -11.41
CA ASP A 75 -1.92 16.92 -10.25
C ASP A 75 -2.83 16.50 -9.10
N TYR A 76 -3.95 17.21 -8.88
CA TYR A 76 -4.95 16.83 -7.87
C TYR A 76 -5.85 15.68 -8.33
N ALA A 77 -6.18 15.60 -9.63
CA ALA A 77 -7.06 14.55 -10.17
C ALA A 77 -6.49 13.13 -9.98
N LYS A 78 -5.17 12.98 -9.92
CA LYS A 78 -4.50 11.69 -9.62
C LYS A 78 -4.88 11.12 -8.25
N HIS A 79 -5.29 11.99 -7.31
CA HIS A 79 -5.65 11.62 -5.94
C HIS A 79 -7.14 11.43 -5.73
N VAL A 80 -7.95 11.62 -6.78
CA VAL A 80 -9.41 11.52 -6.71
C VAL A 80 -9.88 10.35 -7.61
N PRO A 81 -9.57 9.09 -7.24
CA PRO A 81 -10.24 7.94 -7.86
C PRO A 81 -11.68 7.96 -7.38
N ALA A 82 -12.62 8.34 -8.24
CA ALA A 82 -14.03 8.34 -7.88
C ALA A 82 -14.67 7.04 -8.37
N LEU A 83 -14.87 6.10 -7.47
CA LEU A 83 -15.72 4.94 -7.72
C LEU A 83 -17.18 5.38 -7.73
N SER A 84 -17.95 4.79 -8.65
CA SER A 84 -19.41 4.84 -8.55
C SER A 84 -19.87 4.09 -7.30
N ARG A 85 -21.11 4.36 -6.87
CA ARG A 85 -21.70 3.67 -5.72
C ARG A 85 -21.74 2.14 -5.92
N ALA A 86 -22.15 1.70 -7.11
CA ALA A 86 -22.23 0.28 -7.46
C ALA A 86 -20.84 -0.38 -7.46
N GLU A 87 -19.82 0.27 -8.00
CA GLU A 87 -18.44 -0.24 -7.94
C GLU A 87 -17.94 -0.33 -6.51
N PHE A 88 -18.17 0.70 -5.69
CA PHE A 88 -17.79 0.69 -4.29
C PHE A 88 -18.45 -0.47 -3.54
N GLU A 89 -19.76 -0.66 -3.70
CA GLU A 89 -20.50 -1.76 -3.08
C GLU A 89 -19.98 -3.12 -3.55
N ASN A 90 -19.64 -3.27 -4.84
CA ASN A 90 -19.02 -4.51 -5.37
C ASN A 90 -17.65 -4.80 -4.71
N HIS A 91 -16.81 -3.77 -4.52
CA HIS A 91 -15.51 -3.92 -3.88
C HIS A 91 -15.62 -4.19 -2.37
N ALA A 92 -16.56 -3.52 -1.69
CA ALA A 92 -16.86 -3.75 -0.29
C ALA A 92 -17.39 -5.17 -0.05
N GLU A 93 -18.27 -5.65 -0.92
CA GLU A 93 -18.82 -7.01 -0.87
C GLU A 93 -17.74 -8.06 -1.13
N TYR A 94 -16.81 -7.80 -2.06
CA TYR A 94 -15.65 -8.67 -2.27
C TYR A 94 -14.83 -8.82 -0.98
N LEU A 95 -14.53 -7.71 -0.28
CA LEU A 95 -13.80 -7.72 0.99
C LEU A 95 -14.57 -8.44 2.11
N ARG A 96 -15.90 -8.31 2.13
CA ARG A 96 -16.76 -8.99 3.10
C ARG A 96 -16.70 -10.50 2.91
N ARG A 97 -16.84 -10.99 1.66
CA ARG A 97 -16.82 -12.42 1.32
C ARG A 97 -15.46 -13.07 1.51
N THR A 98 -14.36 -12.32 1.39
CA THR A 98 -13.01 -12.85 1.64
C THR A 98 -12.59 -12.83 3.12
N TYR A 99 -13.46 -12.37 4.03
CA TYR A 99 -13.12 -12.10 5.44
C TYR A 99 -11.95 -11.10 5.61
N ASP A 100 -11.77 -10.23 4.62
CA ASP A 100 -10.77 -9.16 4.65
C ASP A 100 -11.38 -7.80 5.02
N HIS A 101 -12.70 -7.73 5.22
CA HIS A 101 -13.36 -6.54 5.73
C HIS A 101 -12.78 -6.12 7.10
N GLY A 102 -12.37 -4.85 7.21
CA GLY A 102 -11.72 -4.31 8.41
C GLY A 102 -10.24 -4.64 8.56
N ARG A 103 -9.66 -5.48 7.68
CA ARG A 103 -8.21 -5.68 7.61
C ARG A 103 -7.56 -4.48 6.95
N LYS A 104 -6.34 -4.17 7.41
CA LYS A 104 -5.55 -3.05 6.91
C LYS A 104 -4.19 -3.55 6.45
N PRO A 105 -3.58 -2.91 5.44
CA PRO A 105 -2.18 -3.16 5.14
C PRO A 105 -1.32 -2.77 6.35
N LEU A 106 -0.12 -3.35 6.43
CA LEU A 106 0.82 -3.11 7.52
C LEU A 106 1.13 -1.60 7.64
N PRO A 107 0.72 -0.93 8.75
CA PRO A 107 0.97 0.49 8.89
C PRO A 107 2.45 0.76 9.15
N PHE A 108 2.95 1.86 8.59
CA PHE A 108 4.36 2.24 8.69
C PHE A 108 4.85 2.35 10.15
N ALA A 109 4.01 2.81 11.08
CA ALA A 109 4.36 2.91 12.49
C ALA A 109 4.73 1.55 13.11
N ILE A 110 4.04 0.47 12.72
CA ILE A 110 4.34 -0.88 13.20
C ILE A 110 5.61 -1.40 12.55
N VAL A 111 5.85 -1.10 11.27
CA VAL A 111 7.12 -1.41 10.60
C VAL A 111 8.29 -0.74 11.32
N ALA A 112 8.16 0.55 11.66
CA ALA A 112 9.18 1.29 12.39
C ALA A 112 9.42 0.69 13.78
N LEU A 113 8.36 0.36 14.52
CA LEU A 113 8.47 -0.29 15.82
C LEU A 113 9.17 -1.65 15.73
N LEU A 114 8.81 -2.49 14.75
CA LEU A 114 9.47 -3.77 14.51
C LEU A 114 10.94 -3.60 14.12
N ALA A 115 11.26 -2.62 13.28
CA ALA A 115 12.63 -2.32 12.88
C ALA A 115 13.49 -1.89 14.09
N VAL A 116 12.94 -1.08 15.00
CA VAL A 116 13.62 -0.71 16.25
C VAL A 116 13.81 -1.95 17.13
N LEU A 117 12.76 -2.75 17.33
CA LEU A 117 12.81 -3.94 18.18
C LEU A 117 13.87 -4.94 17.69
N ILE A 118 13.85 -5.27 16.40
CA ILE A 118 14.83 -6.17 15.78
C ILE A 118 16.22 -5.52 15.78
N GLY A 119 16.32 -4.20 15.57
CA GLY A 119 17.58 -3.47 15.63
C GLY A 119 18.26 -3.57 17.00
N LEU A 120 17.50 -3.45 18.10
CA LEU A 120 18.00 -3.64 19.45
C LEU A 120 18.54 -5.07 19.67
N GLU A 121 17.86 -6.07 19.13
CA GLU A 121 18.36 -7.45 19.19
C GLU A 121 19.61 -7.67 18.34
N ALA A 122 19.65 -7.05 17.17
CA ALA A 122 20.79 -7.07 16.27
C ALA A 122 22.03 -6.52 16.99
N LEU A 123 21.90 -5.42 17.74
CA LEU A 123 22.98 -4.88 18.59
C LEU A 123 23.42 -5.89 19.68
N GLY A 124 22.47 -6.60 20.29
CA GLY A 124 22.79 -7.67 21.23
C GLY A 124 23.59 -8.82 20.59
N PHE A 125 23.35 -9.10 19.30
CA PHE A 125 24.08 -10.10 18.53
C PHE A 125 25.43 -9.57 18.01
N SER A 126 25.52 -8.27 17.69
CA SER A 126 26.74 -7.64 17.19
C SER A 126 27.86 -7.73 18.22
N TYR A 127 27.55 -7.47 19.50
CA TYR A 127 28.52 -7.61 20.59
C TYR A 127 29.21 -9.00 20.61
N LEU A 128 28.46 -10.07 20.29
CA LEU A 128 28.97 -11.44 20.24
C LEU A 128 29.78 -11.74 18.98
N LEU A 129 29.34 -11.25 17.82
CA LEU A 129 30.13 -11.40 16.60
C LEU A 129 31.43 -10.60 16.68
N GLY A 130 31.42 -9.52 17.45
CA GLY A 130 32.60 -8.76 17.81
C GLY A 130 33.72 -9.65 18.27
N SER A 131 33.58 -10.32 19.42
CA SER A 131 34.65 -11.11 20.05
C SER A 131 35.28 -12.15 19.11
N LEU A 132 34.50 -12.76 18.21
CA LEU A 132 34.94 -13.89 17.37
C LEU A 132 35.44 -13.50 15.97
N MET A 133 35.11 -12.31 15.47
CA MET A 133 35.68 -11.81 14.21
C MET A 133 37.15 -11.40 14.40
N ALA A 134 38.05 -12.37 14.41
CA ALA A 134 39.49 -12.19 14.20
C ALA A 134 39.78 -11.88 12.72
N LEU A 135 39.25 -10.76 12.24
CA LEU A 135 39.65 -10.21 10.95
C LEU A 135 40.98 -9.50 11.16
N GLU A 136 42.00 -9.83 10.36
CA GLU A 136 43.31 -9.15 10.29
C GLU A 136 43.19 -7.71 9.75
N GLY A 137 42.24 -6.94 10.27
CA GLY A 137 41.94 -5.57 9.86
C GLY A 137 41.95 -4.61 11.06
N SER A 138 41.92 -3.31 10.78
CA SER A 138 41.79 -2.30 11.81
C SER A 138 40.48 -2.47 12.60
N GLU A 139 40.46 -2.03 13.86
CA GLU A 139 39.28 -2.06 14.74
C GLU A 139 38.05 -1.42 14.07
N ASN A 140 38.26 -0.33 13.33
CA ASN A 140 37.21 0.33 12.57
C ASN A 140 36.62 -0.59 11.47
N THR A 141 37.44 -1.35 10.76
CA THR A 141 36.98 -2.32 9.75
C THR A 141 36.17 -3.46 10.38
N ARG A 142 36.60 -3.98 11.54
CA ARG A 142 35.87 -5.03 12.30
C ARG A 142 34.48 -4.55 12.72
N THR A 143 34.40 -3.34 13.30
CA THR A 143 33.12 -2.74 13.72
C THR A 143 32.18 -2.52 12.54
N LEU A 144 32.69 -2.06 11.39
CA LEU A 144 31.88 -1.86 10.19
C LEU A 144 31.35 -3.18 9.61
N LEU A 145 32.20 -4.22 9.53
CA LEU A 145 31.78 -5.54 9.05
C LEU A 145 30.72 -6.16 9.95
N MET A 146 30.87 -6.02 11.27
CA MET A 146 29.90 -6.49 12.24
C MET A 146 28.55 -5.79 12.08
N ILE A 147 28.52 -4.46 12.04
CA ILE A 147 27.28 -3.69 11.84
C ILE A 147 26.62 -4.09 10.52
N ALA A 148 27.40 -4.26 9.45
CA ALA A 148 26.88 -4.65 8.14
C ALA A 148 26.22 -6.04 8.16
N VAL A 149 26.90 -7.06 8.67
CA VAL A 149 26.38 -8.45 8.75
C VAL A 149 25.11 -8.51 9.59
N VAL A 150 25.12 -7.88 10.75
CA VAL A 150 23.99 -7.83 11.69
C VAL A 150 22.78 -7.12 11.08
N THR A 151 23.00 -6.02 10.37
CA THR A 151 21.93 -5.27 9.70
C THR A 151 21.28 -6.11 8.59
N VAL A 152 22.08 -6.81 7.78
CA VAL A 152 21.56 -7.71 6.74
C VAL A 152 20.74 -8.83 7.38
N LEU A 153 21.23 -9.44 8.46
CA LEU A 153 20.53 -10.49 9.19
C LEU A 153 19.17 -10.00 9.73
N ALA A 154 19.14 -8.80 10.31
CA ALA A 154 17.92 -8.16 10.81
C ALA A 154 16.87 -7.93 9.71
N ILE A 155 17.28 -7.40 8.56
CA ILE A 155 16.37 -7.15 7.42
C ILE A 155 15.79 -8.46 6.89
N VAL A 156 16.63 -9.50 6.75
CA VAL A 156 16.20 -10.82 6.29
C VAL A 156 15.22 -11.46 7.28
N LEU A 157 15.51 -11.39 8.59
CA LEU A 157 14.60 -11.88 9.64
C LEU A 157 13.25 -11.17 9.63
N LEU A 158 13.25 -9.83 9.54
CA LEU A 158 12.01 -9.05 9.47
C LEU A 158 11.16 -9.47 8.26
N TRP A 159 11.79 -9.62 7.09
CA TRP A 159 11.09 -10.03 5.88
C TRP A 159 10.55 -11.46 5.99
N LEU A 160 11.36 -12.42 6.44
CA LEU A 160 10.98 -13.82 6.58
C LEU A 160 9.85 -14.00 7.60
N THR A 161 9.96 -13.39 8.78
CA THR A 161 8.93 -13.49 9.83
C THR A 161 7.62 -12.84 9.38
N HIS A 162 7.68 -11.69 8.71
CA HIS A 162 6.50 -11.05 8.16
C HIS A 162 5.83 -11.91 7.07
N ALA A 163 6.62 -12.46 6.13
CA ALA A 163 6.13 -13.32 5.06
C ALA A 163 5.55 -14.65 5.59
N ALA A 164 6.21 -15.26 6.57
CA ALA A 164 5.71 -16.45 7.27
C ALA A 164 4.37 -16.17 7.97
N GLY A 165 4.28 -15.04 8.68
CA GLY A 165 3.05 -14.58 9.31
C GLY A 165 1.90 -14.43 8.32
N HIS A 166 2.15 -13.75 7.20
CA HIS A 166 1.17 -13.58 6.12
C HIS A 166 0.69 -14.92 5.56
N GLN A 167 1.63 -15.85 5.35
CA GLN A 167 1.33 -17.17 4.82
C GLN A 167 0.60 -18.09 5.82
N LEU A 168 0.65 -17.87 7.14
CA LEU A 168 -0.09 -18.69 8.11
C LEU A 168 -1.61 -18.53 7.99
N TYR A 169 -2.09 -17.35 7.61
CA TYR A 169 -3.52 -17.03 7.68
C TYR A 169 -4.32 -17.63 6.52
N ARG A 170 -3.89 -17.47 5.26
CA ARG A 170 -4.62 -17.97 4.09
C ARG A 170 -4.91 -19.48 4.13
N PRO A 171 -3.93 -20.36 4.38
CA PRO A 171 -4.16 -21.81 4.41
C PRO A 171 -4.99 -22.24 5.63
N SER A 172 -4.89 -21.55 6.78
CA SER A 172 -5.73 -21.86 7.95
C SER A 172 -7.19 -21.51 7.69
N LEU A 173 -7.46 -20.40 7.02
CA LEU A 173 -8.81 -20.04 6.56
C LEU A 173 -9.33 -21.04 5.52
N LEU A 174 -8.56 -21.35 4.47
CA LEU A 174 -8.97 -22.32 3.45
C LEU A 174 -9.32 -23.70 4.05
N ARG A 175 -8.52 -24.19 5.01
CA ARG A 175 -8.83 -25.45 5.71
C ARG A 175 -10.12 -25.39 6.51
N LYS A 176 -10.43 -24.25 7.12
CA LYS A 176 -11.70 -24.05 7.82
C LYS A 176 -12.87 -24.11 6.83
N LEU A 177 -12.79 -23.38 5.72
CA LEU A 177 -13.82 -23.35 4.68
C LEU A 177 -14.05 -24.74 4.06
N PHE A 178 -12.98 -25.48 3.76
CA PHE A 178 -13.10 -26.85 3.23
C PHE A 178 -13.63 -27.85 4.27
N ARG A 179 -13.36 -27.63 5.56
CA ARG A 179 -13.94 -28.46 6.63
C ARG A 179 -15.43 -28.21 6.77
N GLU A 180 -15.86 -26.95 6.70
CA GLU A 180 -17.27 -26.57 6.70
C GLU A 180 -18.00 -27.18 5.50
N HIS A 181 -17.38 -27.15 4.32
CA HIS A 181 -17.92 -27.80 3.12
C HIS A 181 -18.08 -29.32 3.27
N GLN A 182 -17.11 -30.01 3.88
CA GLN A 182 -17.21 -31.45 4.14
C GLN A 182 -18.33 -31.83 5.10
N VAL A 183 -18.68 -30.93 6.03
CA VAL A 183 -19.79 -31.15 6.98
C VAL A 183 -21.13 -30.89 6.31
N ASP A 184 -21.20 -29.87 5.45
CA ASP A 184 -22.45 -29.43 4.83
C ASP A 184 -23.03 -30.45 3.84
N ASN A 185 -22.21 -31.28 3.18
CA ASN A 185 -22.63 -32.38 2.27
C ASN A 185 -23.70 -31.99 1.22
N SER A 186 -23.89 -30.69 0.99
CA SER A 186 -25.12 -30.15 0.42
C SER A 186 -25.04 -30.03 -1.10
N ARG A 187 -23.84 -29.83 -1.67
CA ARG A 187 -23.56 -29.70 -3.13
C ARG A 187 -22.09 -29.98 -3.45
N GLU A 188 -21.79 -30.34 -4.71
CA GLU A 188 -20.40 -30.39 -5.21
C GLU A 188 -19.74 -29.01 -5.12
N PHE A 189 -18.49 -28.96 -4.65
CA PHE A 189 -17.70 -27.72 -4.62
C PHE A 189 -17.50 -27.19 -6.04
N THR A 190 -18.25 -26.14 -6.40
CA THR A 190 -18.08 -25.49 -7.71
C THR A 190 -16.85 -24.60 -7.64
N SER A 191 -15.70 -25.14 -8.06
CA SER A 191 -14.45 -24.39 -8.08
C SER A 191 -14.49 -23.32 -9.18
N ARG A 192 -14.85 -22.08 -8.82
CA ARG A 192 -14.75 -20.92 -9.71
C ARG A 192 -13.96 -19.82 -9.04
N THR A 193 -13.05 -19.20 -9.75
CA THR A 193 -12.39 -17.99 -9.26
C THR A 193 -13.24 -16.77 -9.59
N VAL A 194 -13.83 -16.12 -8.58
CA VAL A 194 -14.60 -14.87 -8.74
C VAL A 194 -13.65 -13.69 -8.64
N LYS A 195 -13.62 -12.86 -9.68
CA LYS A 195 -12.75 -11.68 -9.77
C LYS A 195 -13.44 -10.43 -9.22
N LEU A 196 -12.64 -9.41 -8.92
CA LEU A 196 -13.10 -8.11 -8.42
C LEU A 196 -13.93 -7.33 -9.44
N ASN A 197 -13.66 -7.51 -10.73
CA ASN A 197 -14.37 -6.85 -11.83
C ASN A 197 -15.66 -7.57 -12.25
N GLU A 198 -15.95 -8.72 -11.65
CA GLU A 198 -17.20 -9.46 -11.85
C GLU A 198 -18.25 -9.01 -10.81
N PRO A 199 -19.55 -9.14 -11.13
CA PRO A 199 -20.59 -8.89 -10.14
C PRO A 199 -20.46 -9.88 -8.99
N GLN A 200 -20.38 -9.37 -7.76
CA GLN A 200 -20.22 -10.23 -6.58
C GLN A 200 -21.42 -11.13 -6.28
N SER A 201 -22.57 -10.93 -6.95
CA SER A 201 -23.78 -11.74 -6.81
C SER A 201 -23.76 -13.08 -7.55
N ILE A 202 -22.70 -13.38 -8.31
CA ILE A 202 -22.63 -14.54 -9.21
C ILE A 202 -22.67 -15.90 -8.51
N ASP A 203 -22.36 -15.94 -7.21
CA ASP A 203 -22.35 -17.14 -6.38
C ASP A 203 -23.22 -17.00 -5.11
N ASP A 204 -24.23 -16.13 -5.14
CA ASP A 204 -25.20 -15.93 -4.05
C ASP A 204 -26.03 -17.17 -3.75
N ASP A 205 -26.15 -18.08 -4.72
CA ASP A 205 -26.85 -19.35 -4.60
C ASP A 205 -26.03 -20.43 -3.87
N GLN A 206 -24.76 -20.15 -3.57
CA GLN A 206 -23.84 -21.05 -2.89
C GLN A 206 -23.65 -20.64 -1.42
N PRO A 207 -23.31 -21.58 -0.53
CA PRO A 207 -23.03 -21.27 0.87
C PRO A 207 -21.84 -20.30 1.05
N ASP A 208 -21.85 -19.53 2.14
CA ASP A 208 -20.81 -18.54 2.49
C ASP A 208 -19.38 -19.09 2.40
N HIS A 209 -19.15 -20.34 2.84
CA HIS A 209 -17.82 -20.95 2.81
C HIS A 209 -17.32 -21.21 1.39
N VAL A 210 -18.22 -21.47 0.44
CA VAL A 210 -17.89 -21.66 -0.98
C VAL A 210 -17.66 -20.30 -1.64
N GLN A 211 -18.50 -19.30 -1.35
CA GLN A 211 -18.30 -17.93 -1.82
C GLN A 211 -16.94 -17.37 -1.40
N ALA A 212 -16.55 -17.59 -0.15
CA ALA A 212 -15.24 -17.19 0.34
C ALA A 212 -14.12 -17.94 -0.38
N ALA A 213 -14.23 -19.26 -0.53
CA ALA A 213 -13.22 -20.07 -1.20
C ALA A 213 -13.03 -19.66 -2.68
N ASN A 214 -14.10 -19.29 -3.39
CA ASN A 214 -14.07 -18.82 -4.78
C ASN A 214 -13.24 -17.53 -4.99
N ARG A 215 -13.03 -16.73 -3.93
CA ARG A 215 -12.24 -15.48 -4.00
C ARG A 215 -10.83 -15.64 -3.44
N ILE A 216 -10.60 -16.69 -2.65
CA ILE A 216 -9.35 -16.94 -1.92
C ILE A 216 -8.49 -17.99 -2.61
N ALA A 217 -9.10 -19.09 -3.07
CA ALA A 217 -8.39 -20.21 -3.69
C ALA A 217 -7.93 -19.85 -5.10
N ALA A 218 -6.68 -20.17 -5.43
CA ALA A 218 -6.12 -19.89 -6.75
C ALA A 218 -6.59 -20.90 -7.81
N GLY A 219 -7.10 -22.05 -7.38
CA GLY A 219 -7.62 -23.09 -8.26
C GLY A 219 -8.22 -24.26 -7.49
N PRO A 220 -8.71 -25.28 -8.21
CA PRO A 220 -9.30 -26.48 -7.61
C PRO A 220 -8.26 -27.20 -6.73
N GLY A 221 -8.60 -27.45 -5.45
CA GLY A 221 -7.72 -28.17 -4.52
C GLY A 221 -6.59 -27.34 -3.89
N ASP A 222 -6.53 -26.03 -4.11
CA ASP A 222 -5.58 -25.16 -3.44
C ASP A 222 -5.87 -25.07 -1.93
N ARG A 223 -5.00 -25.68 -1.11
CA ARG A 223 -5.08 -25.64 0.37
C ARG A 223 -4.17 -24.58 0.99
N GLY A 224 -3.51 -23.78 0.16
CA GLY A 224 -2.40 -22.91 0.56
C GLY A 224 -1.12 -23.67 0.89
N SER A 225 -0.03 -22.92 1.03
CA SER A 225 1.31 -23.45 1.33
C SER A 225 1.79 -22.91 2.68
N TYR A 226 2.71 -23.62 3.33
CA TYR A 226 3.41 -23.21 4.56
C TYR A 226 4.93 -23.06 4.33
N SER A 227 5.37 -22.92 3.08
CA SER A 227 6.79 -22.89 2.71
C SER A 227 7.60 -21.81 3.45
N MET A 228 7.13 -20.56 3.49
CA MET A 228 7.79 -19.46 4.19
C MET A 228 7.79 -19.66 5.70
N VAL A 229 6.78 -20.32 6.26
CA VAL A 229 6.76 -20.66 7.68
C VAL A 229 7.89 -21.63 8.01
N TRP A 230 8.07 -22.69 7.22
CA TRP A 230 9.17 -23.63 7.41
C TRP A 230 10.54 -22.98 7.19
N VAL A 231 10.68 -22.15 6.15
CA VAL A 231 11.92 -21.41 5.90
C VAL A 231 12.25 -20.47 7.05
N ALA A 232 11.28 -19.69 7.54
CA ALA A 232 11.47 -18.79 8.67
C ALA A 232 11.83 -19.57 9.94
N MET A 233 11.11 -20.66 10.25
CA MET A 233 11.41 -21.50 11.42
C MET A 233 12.80 -22.12 11.37
N ALA A 234 13.21 -22.66 10.21
CA ALA A 234 14.55 -23.20 10.02
C ALA A 234 15.62 -22.11 10.19
N PHE A 235 15.39 -20.92 9.63
CA PHE A 235 16.32 -19.80 9.73
C PHE A 235 16.45 -19.29 11.17
N ILE A 236 15.33 -19.13 11.88
CA ILE A 236 15.31 -18.74 13.31
C ILE A 236 16.07 -19.77 14.15
N LEU A 237 15.86 -21.07 13.88
CA LEU A 237 16.55 -22.13 14.59
C LEU A 237 18.07 -22.09 14.35
N VAL A 238 18.51 -21.89 13.11
CA VAL A 238 19.94 -21.75 12.76
C VAL A 238 20.55 -20.54 13.46
N VAL A 239 19.89 -19.39 13.45
CA VAL A 239 20.37 -18.17 14.12
C VAL A 239 20.39 -18.35 15.64
N ALA A 240 19.37 -18.99 16.22
CA ALA A 240 19.30 -19.24 17.66
C ALA A 240 20.43 -20.18 18.11
N ILE A 241 20.61 -21.32 17.44
CA ILE A 241 21.68 -22.28 17.73
C ILE A 241 23.04 -21.63 17.52
N GLY A 242 23.24 -20.95 16.39
CA GLY A 242 24.47 -20.21 16.10
C GLY A 242 24.78 -19.20 17.19
N SER A 243 23.81 -18.38 17.60
CA SER A 243 23.98 -17.43 18.69
C SER A 243 24.36 -18.12 20.01
N THR A 244 23.74 -19.24 20.35
CA THR A 244 24.06 -19.99 21.58
C THR A 244 25.49 -20.53 21.55
N VAL A 245 25.94 -21.09 20.43
CA VAL A 245 27.31 -21.59 20.28
C VAL A 245 28.32 -20.45 20.46
N LEU A 246 28.14 -19.32 19.76
CA LEU A 246 29.03 -18.17 19.86
C LEU A 246 29.10 -17.62 21.30
N ARG A 247 27.99 -17.68 22.05
CA ARG A 247 27.93 -17.26 23.45
C ARG A 247 28.73 -18.20 24.37
N ILE A 248 28.62 -19.50 24.15
CA ILE A 248 29.39 -20.50 24.90
C ILE A 248 30.88 -20.34 24.61
N GLU A 249 31.27 -20.18 23.35
CA GLU A 249 32.67 -19.95 22.97
C GLU A 249 33.22 -18.66 23.59
N THR A 250 32.45 -17.58 23.58
CA THR A 250 32.86 -16.31 24.22
C THR A 250 33.01 -16.45 25.74
N LEU A 251 32.14 -17.22 26.40
CA LEU A 251 32.28 -17.47 27.84
C LEU A 251 33.55 -18.28 28.15
N ASN A 252 33.79 -19.34 27.38
CA ASN A 252 34.98 -20.17 27.52
C ASN A 252 36.27 -19.39 27.25
N SER A 253 36.28 -18.46 26.29
CA SER A 253 37.46 -17.63 26.02
C SER A 253 37.76 -16.67 27.16
N ILE A 254 36.74 -16.06 27.77
CA ILE A 254 36.91 -15.18 28.94
C ILE A 254 37.46 -15.97 30.14
N GLU A 255 36.98 -17.20 30.35
CA GLU A 255 37.49 -18.07 31.41
C GLU A 255 38.95 -18.49 31.19
N GLN A 256 39.35 -18.77 29.95
CA GLN A 256 40.74 -19.08 29.61
C GLN A 256 41.67 -17.89 29.81
N GLU A 257 41.25 -16.66 29.47
CA GLU A 257 42.01 -15.44 29.74
C GLU A 257 42.14 -15.18 31.25
N ALA A 258 41.10 -15.44 32.03
CA ALA A 258 41.13 -15.32 33.49
C ALA A 258 42.00 -16.40 34.18
N ALA A 259 42.13 -17.58 33.57
CA ALA A 259 42.95 -18.68 34.06
C ALA A 259 44.42 -18.62 33.59
N ALA A 260 44.77 -17.73 32.66
CA ALA A 260 46.15 -17.55 32.25
C ALA A 260 46.98 -16.98 33.41
N PRO A 261 48.11 -17.60 33.80
CA PRO A 261 48.92 -17.07 34.89
C PRO A 261 49.42 -15.69 34.49
N ALA A 262 49.16 -14.69 35.33
CA ALA A 262 49.79 -13.38 35.22
C ALA A 262 51.31 -13.61 35.23
N ALA A 263 51.96 -13.50 34.07
CA ALA A 263 53.41 -13.52 34.00
C ALA A 263 53.91 -12.36 34.87
N SER A 264 54.47 -12.71 36.03
CA SER A 264 54.89 -11.74 37.04
C SER A 264 55.99 -10.84 36.46
N ILE A 265 55.62 -9.61 36.12
CA ILE A 265 56.56 -8.56 35.66
C ILE A 265 57.53 -8.13 36.80
N PHE A 266 57.34 -8.59 38.03
CA PHE A 266 58.17 -8.28 39.20
C PHE A 266 59.32 -9.26 39.49
N GLY A 267 59.74 -10.07 38.51
CA GLY A 267 60.84 -11.05 38.69
C GLY A 267 62.25 -10.57 38.32
N ALA A 268 62.44 -9.30 37.95
CA ALA A 268 63.71 -8.82 37.42
C ALA A 268 64.24 -7.59 38.18
N VAL A 269 64.67 -7.75 39.44
CA VAL A 269 65.71 -6.91 40.08
C VAL A 269 66.34 -7.69 41.25
N GLU A 270 67.67 -7.84 41.19
CA GLU A 270 68.66 -8.08 42.26
C GLU A 270 68.78 -9.45 42.98
N GLY A 271 69.90 -10.13 42.69
CA GLY A 271 70.95 -10.35 43.70
C GLY A 271 71.07 -11.70 44.40
N GLY A 272 71.87 -12.61 43.84
CA GLY A 272 72.85 -13.45 44.58
C GLY A 272 72.37 -14.61 45.48
N ALA A 273 73.04 -15.76 45.28
CA ALA A 273 73.16 -16.95 46.13
C ALA A 273 72.12 -18.09 45.97
N GLU A 274 72.61 -19.15 45.31
CA GLU A 274 72.45 -20.59 45.54
C GLU A 274 71.14 -21.16 46.12
N GLY A 275 70.44 -21.91 45.25
CA GLY A 275 69.98 -23.27 45.53
C GLY A 275 68.82 -23.47 46.51
N GLU A 276 67.58 -23.43 46.02
CA GLU A 276 66.51 -24.26 46.57
C GLU A 276 65.47 -24.58 45.49
N ALA A 277 64.95 -25.80 45.53
CA ALA A 277 64.10 -26.42 44.51
C ALA A 277 62.90 -25.55 44.09
N ALA A 278 62.63 -25.56 42.78
CA ALA A 278 61.38 -25.05 42.22
C ALA A 278 60.19 -25.68 42.96
N ALA A 279 59.48 -24.87 43.74
CA ALA A 279 58.19 -25.25 44.28
C ALA A 279 57.26 -25.62 43.11
N PRO A 280 56.46 -26.69 43.23
CA PRO A 280 55.51 -27.05 42.19
C PRO A 280 54.57 -25.87 41.91
N PRO A 281 54.08 -25.70 40.67
CA PRO A 281 53.10 -24.66 40.38
C PRO A 281 51.93 -24.87 41.34
N VAL A 282 51.70 -23.89 42.20
CA VAL A 282 50.51 -23.86 43.06
C VAL A 282 49.33 -23.91 42.09
N ALA A 283 48.66 -25.05 42.04
CA ALA A 283 47.44 -25.21 41.27
C ALA A 283 46.53 -24.04 41.65
N ALA A 284 46.14 -23.24 40.66
CA ALA A 284 45.20 -22.15 40.84
C ALA A 284 44.00 -22.69 41.62
N THR A 285 43.87 -22.31 42.88
CA THR A 285 42.67 -22.60 43.67
C THR A 285 41.50 -21.98 42.91
N PRO A 286 40.44 -22.74 42.59
CA PRO A 286 39.30 -22.20 41.87
C PRO A 286 38.73 -21.03 42.67
N GLU A 287 38.75 -19.84 42.06
CA GLU A 287 38.22 -18.60 42.66
C GLU A 287 36.78 -18.86 43.16
N PRO A 288 36.49 -18.63 44.46
CA PRO A 288 35.16 -18.82 45.01
C PRO A 288 34.22 -17.79 44.39
N GLY A 289 33.47 -18.20 43.37
CA GLY A 289 32.60 -17.33 42.59
C GLY A 289 32.68 -17.53 41.07
N ALA A 290 33.63 -18.32 40.55
CA ALA A 290 33.71 -18.64 39.12
C ALA A 290 32.43 -19.34 38.61
N GLU A 291 31.96 -20.37 39.33
CA GLU A 291 30.70 -21.08 38.99
C GLU A 291 29.48 -20.17 39.06
N ALA A 292 29.43 -19.24 40.02
CA ALA A 292 28.34 -18.29 40.15
C ALA A 292 28.32 -17.28 38.98
N ARG A 293 29.50 -16.82 38.51
CA ARG A 293 29.65 -15.94 37.34
C ARG A 293 29.28 -16.68 36.05
N HIS A 294 29.72 -17.92 35.89
CA HIS A 294 29.37 -18.78 34.76
C HIS A 294 27.85 -18.97 34.66
N ASN A 295 27.21 -19.36 35.77
CA ASN A 295 25.75 -19.55 35.83
C ASN A 295 24.97 -18.25 35.60
N ALA A 296 25.46 -17.12 36.10
CA ALA A 296 24.87 -15.80 35.83
C ALA A 296 24.96 -15.42 34.34
N ALA A 297 26.10 -15.68 33.70
CA ALA A 297 26.32 -15.44 32.27
C ALA A 297 25.39 -16.32 31.40
N LEU A 298 25.30 -17.62 31.70
CA LEU A 298 24.37 -18.53 31.03
C LEU A 298 22.90 -18.09 31.18
N THR A 299 22.53 -17.59 32.36
CA THR A 299 21.18 -17.08 32.62
C THR A 299 20.89 -15.85 31.76
N GLY A 300 21.81 -14.89 31.69
CA GLY A 300 21.68 -13.71 30.83
C GLY A 300 21.60 -14.06 29.34
N PHE A 301 22.37 -15.05 28.90
CA PHE A 301 22.33 -15.58 27.53
C PHE A 301 21.01 -16.25 27.20
N THR A 302 20.48 -17.04 28.13
CA THR A 302 19.17 -17.70 27.98
C THR A 302 18.05 -16.66 27.89
N LEU A 303 18.10 -15.62 28.73
CA LEU A 303 17.13 -14.52 28.70
C LEU A 303 17.14 -13.80 27.34
N LEU A 304 18.34 -13.50 26.80
CA LEU A 304 18.45 -12.81 25.51
C LEU A 304 17.97 -13.69 24.34
N GLY A 305 18.22 -15.00 24.40
CA GLY A 305 17.66 -15.96 23.45
C GLY A 305 16.13 -16.10 23.54
N ALA A 306 15.57 -16.04 24.74
CA ALA A 306 14.13 -16.06 24.94
C ALA A 306 13.46 -14.80 24.36
N ILE A 307 14.04 -13.62 24.57
CA ILE A 307 13.55 -12.36 23.99
C ILE A 307 13.56 -12.46 22.46
N PHE A 308 14.65 -12.95 21.86
CA PHE A 308 14.74 -13.21 20.42
C PHE A 308 13.58 -14.06 19.90
N LEU A 309 13.24 -15.18 20.56
CA LEU A 309 12.12 -16.01 20.13
C LEU A 309 10.78 -15.29 20.24
N VAL A 310 10.58 -14.49 21.29
CA VAL A 310 9.35 -13.70 21.49
C VAL A 310 9.20 -12.65 20.38
N THR A 311 10.26 -11.94 20.02
CA THR A 311 10.20 -10.93 18.95
C THR A 311 9.97 -11.56 17.58
N GLN A 312 10.54 -12.75 17.31
CA GLN A 312 10.23 -13.49 16.08
C GLN A 312 8.75 -13.88 16.02
N PHE A 313 8.17 -14.30 17.15
CA PHE A 313 6.74 -14.60 17.25
C PHE A 313 5.88 -13.35 17.04
N ILE A 314 6.26 -12.21 17.62
CA ILE A 314 5.58 -10.92 17.40
C ILE A 314 5.65 -10.54 15.92
N GLY A 315 6.80 -10.67 15.26
CA GLY A 315 6.97 -10.42 13.82
C GLY A 315 6.02 -11.28 12.97
N MET A 316 5.94 -12.58 13.26
CA MET A 316 4.97 -13.48 12.62
C MET A 316 3.52 -13.11 12.92
N ARG A 317 3.19 -12.74 14.17
CA ARG A 317 1.83 -12.34 14.56
C ARG A 317 1.39 -11.06 13.85
N VAL A 318 2.30 -10.11 13.66
CA VAL A 318 2.07 -8.90 12.87
C VAL A 318 1.83 -9.28 11.41
N GLY A 319 2.64 -10.16 10.81
CA GLY A 319 2.39 -10.66 9.46
C GLY A 319 1.02 -11.32 9.28
N TYR A 320 0.58 -12.08 10.28
CA TYR A 320 -0.74 -12.72 10.28
C TYR A 320 -1.89 -11.70 10.33
N SER A 321 -1.75 -10.62 11.10
CA SER A 321 -2.81 -9.61 11.27
C SER A 321 -2.97 -8.66 10.08
N TYR A 322 -1.86 -8.29 9.42
CA TYR A 322 -1.84 -7.24 8.39
C TYR A 322 -1.81 -7.79 6.95
N GLY A 323 -2.23 -9.04 6.77
CA GLY A 323 -2.30 -9.72 5.48
C GLY A 323 -3.71 -9.79 4.91
N PHE A 324 -3.85 -9.47 3.62
CA PHE A 324 -5.02 -9.79 2.82
C PHE A 324 -4.97 -11.23 2.30
N VAL A 325 -6.11 -11.90 2.18
CA VAL A 325 -6.17 -13.31 1.77
C VAL A 325 -6.85 -13.52 0.44
N GLY A 326 -7.84 -12.70 0.11
CA GLY A 326 -8.42 -12.71 -1.23
C GLY A 326 -7.39 -12.33 -2.28
N LEU A 327 -7.48 -12.96 -3.45
CA LEU A 327 -6.53 -12.77 -4.55
C LEU A 327 -6.43 -11.30 -5.00
N GLN A 328 -7.55 -10.56 -4.89
CA GLN A 328 -7.64 -9.14 -5.27
C GLN A 328 -8.08 -8.26 -4.09
N SER A 329 -8.01 -8.74 -2.85
CA SER A 329 -8.44 -7.96 -1.67
C SER A 329 -7.57 -6.73 -1.44
N ALA A 330 -6.27 -6.79 -1.74
CA ALA A 330 -5.39 -5.63 -1.64
C ALA A 330 -5.76 -4.52 -2.64
N GLU A 331 -6.24 -4.90 -3.83
CA GLU A 331 -6.73 -3.97 -4.85
C GLU A 331 -8.08 -3.40 -4.44
N ALA A 332 -8.99 -4.24 -3.95
CA ALA A 332 -10.29 -3.84 -3.45
C ALA A 332 -10.20 -2.84 -2.28
N HIS A 333 -9.30 -3.11 -1.32
CA HIS A 333 -9.02 -2.21 -0.20
C HIS A 333 -8.38 -0.90 -0.66
N ARG A 334 -7.54 -0.90 -1.70
CA ARG A 334 -6.95 0.34 -2.24
C ARG A 334 -8.00 1.20 -2.92
N ALA A 335 -8.91 0.59 -3.69
CA ALA A 335 -9.96 1.32 -4.40
C ALA A 335 -11.02 1.91 -3.46
N THR A 336 -11.42 1.16 -2.43
CA THR A 336 -12.33 1.64 -1.37
C THR A 336 -11.61 2.49 -0.31
N GLU A 337 -10.28 2.53 -0.38
CA GLU A 337 -9.38 3.15 0.59
C GLU A 337 -9.68 2.78 2.06
N GLY A 338 -10.24 1.59 2.28
CA GLY A 338 -10.62 1.06 3.60
C GLY A 338 -11.83 1.71 4.27
N ALA A 339 -12.68 2.43 3.52
CA ALA A 339 -13.92 3.00 4.03
C ALA A 339 -14.98 1.91 4.30
N ALA A 340 -15.78 2.09 5.35
CA ALA A 340 -16.84 1.13 5.72
C ALA A 340 -18.10 1.27 4.85
N ASP A 341 -18.41 2.49 4.41
CA ASP A 341 -19.61 2.84 3.67
C ASP A 341 -19.31 3.89 2.59
N TYR A 342 -20.18 3.97 1.59
CA TYR A 342 -20.00 4.87 0.45
C TYR A 342 -20.03 6.35 0.86
N ALA A 343 -20.82 6.71 1.88
CA ALA A 343 -20.92 8.10 2.32
C ALA A 343 -19.61 8.55 2.99
N SER A 344 -19.01 7.73 3.84
CA SER A 344 -17.68 8.00 4.42
C SER A 344 -16.57 8.04 3.37
N TYR A 345 -16.62 7.13 2.39
CA TYR A 345 -15.70 7.14 1.24
C TYR A 345 -15.82 8.46 0.47
N TRP A 346 -17.05 8.82 0.07
CA TRP A 346 -17.32 10.02 -0.72
C TRP A 346 -16.99 11.30 0.05
N ALA A 347 -17.25 11.36 1.36
CA ALA A 347 -16.90 12.50 2.19
C ALA A 347 -15.40 12.81 2.16
N ARG A 348 -14.53 11.78 2.16
CA ARG A 348 -13.09 11.99 2.03
C ARG A 348 -12.69 12.47 0.64
N ILE A 349 -13.28 11.90 -0.41
CA ILE A 349 -13.06 12.35 -1.79
C ILE A 349 -13.51 13.82 -1.96
N GLN A 350 -14.67 14.17 -1.42
CA GLN A 350 -15.22 15.52 -1.44
C GLN A 350 -14.28 16.51 -0.75
N ALA A 351 -13.73 16.17 0.41
CA ALA A 351 -12.74 17.03 1.08
C ALA A 351 -11.50 17.29 0.21
N MET A 352 -11.03 16.29 -0.56
CA MET A 352 -9.92 16.49 -1.51
C MET A 352 -10.30 17.39 -2.69
N ILE A 353 -11.51 17.26 -3.20
CA ILE A 353 -12.06 18.14 -4.25
C ILE A 353 -12.15 19.58 -3.76
N ASP A 354 -12.63 19.78 -2.52
CA ASP A 354 -12.78 21.11 -1.93
C ASP A 354 -11.41 21.78 -1.71
N ILE A 355 -10.40 21.01 -1.27
CA ILE A 355 -9.02 21.50 -1.18
C ILE A 355 -8.50 21.88 -2.56
N ALA A 356 -8.68 21.04 -3.59
CA ALA A 356 -8.24 21.35 -4.94
C ALA A 356 -8.90 22.63 -5.49
N ASN A 357 -10.21 22.81 -5.25
CA ASN A 357 -10.93 24.04 -5.59
C ASN A 357 -10.37 25.26 -4.85
N LEU A 358 -10.09 25.15 -3.55
CA LEU A 358 -9.47 26.22 -2.77
C LEU A 358 -8.09 26.61 -3.34
N ARG A 359 -7.31 25.63 -3.81
CA ARG A 359 -6.00 25.88 -4.43
C ARG A 359 -6.13 26.53 -5.81
N LEU A 360 -7.13 26.12 -6.58
CA LEU A 360 -7.45 26.73 -7.87
C LEU A 360 -7.90 28.19 -7.68
N GLN A 361 -8.76 28.48 -6.70
CA GLN A 361 -9.17 29.85 -6.36
C GLN A 361 -7.98 30.72 -5.94
N LYS A 362 -7.06 30.19 -5.11
CA LYS A 362 -5.83 30.90 -4.73
C LYS A 362 -4.94 31.20 -5.94
N LEU A 363 -4.89 30.28 -6.91
CA LEU A 363 -4.16 30.52 -8.16
C LEU A 363 -4.82 31.64 -8.97
N HIS A 364 -6.15 31.61 -9.13
CA HIS A 364 -6.89 32.68 -9.82
C HIS A 364 -6.67 34.03 -9.16
N GLN A 365 -6.79 34.13 -7.83
CA GLN A 365 -6.55 35.37 -7.09
C GLN A 365 -5.15 35.96 -7.35
N LYS A 366 -4.12 35.10 -7.42
CA LYS A 366 -2.75 35.56 -7.72
C LYS A 366 -2.57 35.96 -9.19
N LEU A 367 -3.22 35.26 -10.12
CA LEU A 367 -3.21 35.61 -11.54
C LEU A 367 -3.92 36.95 -11.77
N GLU A 368 -5.06 37.19 -11.12
CA GLU A 368 -5.78 38.46 -11.17
C GLU A 368 -4.95 39.62 -10.62
N ALA A 369 -4.30 39.42 -9.46
CA ALA A 369 -3.44 40.42 -8.86
C ALA A 369 -2.24 40.82 -9.75
N GLY A 370 -1.77 39.88 -10.58
CA GLY A 370 -0.68 40.11 -11.53
C GLY A 370 -1.12 40.53 -12.94
N ALA A 371 -2.41 40.46 -13.26
CA ALA A 371 -2.90 40.66 -14.62
C ALA A 371 -3.18 42.13 -14.94
N HIS A 372 -2.75 42.57 -16.12
CA HIS A 372 -3.05 43.91 -16.65
C HIS A 372 -4.43 44.01 -17.31
N ARG A 373 -5.16 42.89 -17.43
CA ARG A 373 -6.50 42.80 -18.03
C ARG A 373 -7.38 41.90 -17.17
N PRO A 374 -8.70 42.14 -17.10
CA PRO A 374 -9.61 41.24 -16.41
C PRO A 374 -9.55 39.85 -17.05
N LEU A 375 -9.28 38.84 -16.23
CA LEU A 375 -9.34 37.44 -16.61
C LEU A 375 -10.67 36.88 -16.08
N GLU A 376 -11.39 36.15 -16.91
CA GLU A 376 -12.66 35.51 -16.52
C GLU A 376 -12.41 34.02 -16.24
N PHE A 377 -12.55 33.63 -14.97
CA PHE A 377 -12.42 32.25 -14.52
C PHE A 377 -13.82 31.66 -14.27
N HIS A 378 -14.26 30.75 -15.12
CA HIS A 378 -15.62 30.17 -15.05
C HIS A 378 -15.62 28.66 -14.77
N LYS A 379 -14.44 28.03 -14.70
CA LYS A 379 -14.32 26.58 -14.57
C LYS A 379 -13.80 26.17 -13.19
N SER A 380 -14.46 25.20 -12.59
CA SER A 380 -14.09 24.60 -11.31
C SER A 380 -13.28 23.31 -11.48
N PHE A 381 -12.65 22.83 -10.41
CA PHE A 381 -11.97 21.52 -10.45
C PHE A 381 -12.95 20.38 -10.80
N VAL A 382 -14.22 20.49 -10.42
CA VAL A 382 -15.25 19.51 -10.78
C VAL A 382 -15.51 19.51 -12.29
N ASP A 383 -15.50 20.69 -12.93
CA ASP A 383 -15.66 20.79 -14.38
C ASP A 383 -14.46 20.17 -15.10
N PHE A 384 -13.24 20.36 -14.57
CA PHE A 384 -12.05 19.66 -15.07
C PHE A 384 -12.21 18.14 -14.99
N LEU A 385 -12.67 17.61 -13.85
CA LEU A 385 -12.90 16.17 -13.69
C LEU A 385 -13.97 15.65 -14.66
N ARG A 386 -15.03 16.42 -14.91
CA ARG A 386 -16.07 16.06 -15.90
C ARG A 386 -15.53 16.07 -17.32
N GLU A 387 -14.72 17.06 -17.70
CA GLU A 387 -14.11 17.16 -19.03
C GLU A 387 -13.08 16.03 -19.28
N GLU A 388 -12.22 15.71 -18.30
CA GLU A 388 -11.26 14.60 -18.40
C GLU A 388 -11.95 13.23 -18.37
N ARG A 389 -13.04 13.07 -17.59
CA ARG A 389 -13.86 11.86 -17.65
C ARG A 389 -14.62 11.75 -18.95
N GLY A 390 -15.20 12.84 -19.48
CA GLY A 390 -15.86 12.85 -20.79
C GLY A 390 -14.89 12.49 -21.93
N ARG A 391 -13.63 12.91 -21.83
CA ARG A 391 -12.54 12.49 -22.73
C ARG A 391 -12.14 11.02 -22.56
N SER A 392 -12.27 10.47 -21.36
CA SER A 392 -12.01 9.05 -21.06
C SER A 392 -13.24 8.15 -21.30
N SER A 393 -14.44 8.72 -21.33
CA SER A 393 -15.75 8.07 -21.40
C SER A 393 -16.14 7.60 -22.80
N GLU A 394 -15.32 7.89 -23.82
CA GLU A 394 -15.38 7.11 -25.07
C GLU A 394 -15.07 5.61 -24.83
N TYR A 395 -14.57 5.23 -23.63
CA TYR A 395 -14.33 3.84 -23.23
C TYR A 395 -14.84 3.40 -21.84
N MET A 396 -15.56 4.22 -21.07
CA MET A 396 -16.16 3.77 -19.80
C MET A 396 -17.52 4.43 -19.55
N LEU A 397 -18.50 3.59 -19.26
CA LEU A 397 -19.93 3.80 -19.33
C LEU A 397 -20.50 4.81 -18.33
N ASP A 398 -21.58 5.42 -18.80
CA ASP A 398 -22.53 6.32 -18.16
C ASP A 398 -23.17 5.67 -16.91
N PRO A 399 -23.21 6.34 -15.74
CA PRO A 399 -23.78 5.79 -14.51
C PRO A 399 -25.33 5.74 -14.48
N ALA A 400 -26.00 5.80 -15.64
CA ALA A 400 -27.46 5.91 -15.74
C ALA A 400 -28.19 4.70 -16.36
N ASP A 401 -27.52 3.58 -16.68
CA ASP A 401 -28.18 2.42 -17.32
C ASP A 401 -28.06 1.12 -16.49
N PRO A 402 -29.15 0.63 -15.88
CA PRO A 402 -29.16 -0.66 -15.19
C PRO A 402 -29.39 -1.79 -16.21
N GLY A 403 -28.28 -2.27 -16.78
CA GLY A 403 -28.19 -3.64 -17.29
C GLY A 403 -28.50 -3.81 -18.77
N THR A 404 -27.47 -4.15 -19.54
CA THR A 404 -27.48 -5.33 -20.42
C THR A 404 -26.05 -5.67 -20.81
N GLY A 405 -25.65 -6.93 -20.63
CA GLY A 405 -24.38 -7.47 -21.09
C GLY A 405 -24.29 -7.50 -22.62
N GLY A 406 -23.06 -7.38 -23.15
CA GLY A 406 -22.79 -7.44 -24.60
C GLY A 406 -22.98 -8.85 -25.21
N PRO A 407 -22.40 -9.19 -26.38
CA PRO A 407 -21.66 -8.38 -27.36
C PRO A 407 -22.17 -8.54 -28.82
N GLY A 408 -21.85 -7.57 -29.70
CA GLY A 408 -21.69 -7.79 -31.15
C GLY A 408 -22.95 -7.76 -32.03
N GLY A 409 -22.92 -6.94 -33.09
CA GLY A 409 -23.89 -7.01 -34.18
C GLY A 409 -23.94 -5.75 -35.04
N ARG A 410 -23.19 -5.72 -36.15
CA ARG A 410 -23.39 -4.74 -37.23
C ARG A 410 -24.73 -5.04 -37.93
N GLY A 411 -25.57 -4.04 -38.10
CA GLY A 411 -26.74 -4.08 -39.00
C GLY A 411 -27.26 -2.68 -39.28
N ARG A 412 -27.18 -2.25 -40.55
CA ARG A 412 -27.63 -0.93 -41.05
C ARG A 412 -29.17 -0.83 -41.11
N PRO A 413 -29.73 0.39 -41.18
CA PRO A 413 -31.16 0.68 -40.99
C PRO A 413 -31.96 0.69 -42.30
N THR A 414 -33.26 0.37 -42.28
CA THR A 414 -34.29 0.92 -43.22
C THR A 414 -35.75 0.71 -42.74
N LEU A 415 -36.59 1.70 -43.06
CA LEU A 415 -37.95 2.06 -42.56
C LEU A 415 -39.16 1.23 -43.11
N VAL A 416 -40.30 1.27 -42.38
CA VAL A 416 -41.69 1.15 -42.92
C VAL A 416 -42.56 2.33 -42.42
N PRO A 417 -43.45 2.94 -43.24
CA PRO A 417 -43.91 4.31 -43.05
C PRO A 417 -45.16 4.56 -42.17
N ASN A 418 -45.86 3.54 -41.65
CA ASN A 418 -47.15 3.79 -40.96
C ASN A 418 -47.08 3.80 -39.42
N ALA A 419 -46.07 3.17 -38.81
CA ALA A 419 -45.82 3.30 -37.37
C ALA A 419 -45.09 4.61 -37.04
N ALA A 420 -44.15 5.02 -37.90
CA ALA A 420 -43.40 6.26 -37.75
C ALA A 420 -44.30 7.51 -37.80
N GLU A 421 -45.33 7.55 -38.65
CA GLU A 421 -46.29 8.66 -38.70
C GLU A 421 -47.19 8.73 -37.45
N ALA A 422 -47.54 7.58 -36.86
CA ALA A 422 -48.30 7.53 -35.62
C ALA A 422 -47.45 8.01 -34.44
N VAL A 423 -46.19 7.57 -34.39
CA VAL A 423 -45.19 8.03 -33.42
C VAL A 423 -44.96 9.54 -33.58
N ASP A 424 -44.76 10.04 -34.80
CA ASP A 424 -44.50 11.47 -35.04
C ASP A 424 -45.72 12.35 -34.65
N ARG A 425 -46.96 11.86 -34.83
CA ARG A 425 -48.18 12.52 -34.33
C ARG A 425 -48.28 12.53 -32.80
N ALA A 426 -47.91 11.43 -32.14
CA ALA A 426 -47.88 11.36 -30.67
C ALA A 426 -46.82 12.31 -30.08
N VAL A 427 -45.64 12.38 -30.71
CA VAL A 427 -44.58 13.35 -30.36
C VAL A 427 -45.05 14.79 -30.52
N GLU A 428 -45.75 15.12 -31.61
CA GLU A 428 -46.27 16.48 -31.82
C GLU A 428 -47.37 16.84 -30.81
N ALA A 429 -48.21 15.88 -30.42
CA ALA A 429 -49.21 16.07 -29.37
C ALA A 429 -48.56 16.31 -28.00
N LEU A 430 -47.48 15.59 -27.69
CA LEU A 430 -46.68 15.79 -26.47
C LEU A 430 -46.00 17.16 -26.43
N ASP A 431 -45.52 17.69 -27.56
CA ASP A 431 -44.91 19.02 -27.65
C ASP A 431 -45.93 20.15 -27.43
N LYS A 432 -47.17 19.94 -27.84
CA LYS A 432 -48.26 20.92 -27.70
C LYS A 432 -48.98 20.83 -26.34
N ALA A 433 -48.72 19.80 -25.54
CA ALA A 433 -49.37 19.60 -24.26
C ALA A 433 -48.90 20.65 -23.23
N PRO A 434 -49.83 21.41 -22.60
CA PRO A 434 -49.49 22.56 -21.76
C PRO A 434 -49.01 22.18 -20.35
N THR A 435 -49.28 20.96 -19.89
CA THR A 435 -48.96 20.51 -18.53
C THR A 435 -48.42 19.09 -18.54
N ASN A 436 -47.63 18.74 -17.52
CA ASN A 436 -47.06 17.40 -17.39
C ASN A 436 -48.12 16.32 -17.15
N ALA A 437 -49.24 16.69 -16.50
CA ALA A 437 -50.38 15.79 -16.35
C ALA A 437 -50.99 15.41 -17.71
N ALA A 438 -51.16 16.39 -18.61
CA ALA A 438 -51.66 16.13 -19.97
C ALA A 438 -50.67 15.29 -20.80
N LYS A 439 -49.36 15.40 -20.54
CA LYS A 439 -48.35 14.56 -21.18
C LYS A 439 -48.42 13.11 -20.69
N LEU A 440 -48.63 12.89 -19.39
CA LEU A 440 -48.80 11.54 -18.84
C LEU A 440 -50.05 10.87 -19.37
N GLU A 441 -51.17 11.60 -19.47
CA GLU A 441 -52.43 11.06 -20.02
C GLU A 441 -52.31 10.65 -21.49
N ILE A 442 -51.52 11.40 -22.28
CA ILE A 442 -51.19 11.05 -23.67
C ILE A 442 -50.31 9.79 -23.73
N LEU A 443 -49.38 9.61 -22.77
CA LEU A 443 -48.51 8.43 -22.71
C LEU A 443 -49.27 7.19 -22.26
N GLU A 444 -50.10 7.27 -21.22
CA GLU A 444 -50.91 6.16 -20.69
C GLU A 444 -51.98 5.67 -21.70
N GLY A 445 -52.42 6.52 -22.63
CA GLY A 445 -53.34 6.15 -23.70
C GLY A 445 -52.72 5.36 -24.87
N LEU A 446 -51.40 5.15 -24.88
CA LEU A 446 -50.66 4.39 -25.89
C LEU A 446 -50.37 2.96 -25.38
N ASP A 447 -50.30 1.98 -26.28
CA ASP A 447 -49.81 0.63 -25.92
C ASP A 447 -48.31 0.62 -25.59
N ASP A 448 -47.85 -0.32 -24.76
CA ASP A 448 -46.45 -0.40 -24.26
C ASP A 448 -45.40 -0.33 -25.38
N ARG A 449 -45.70 -0.96 -26.52
CA ARG A 449 -44.80 -0.96 -27.68
C ARG A 449 -44.76 0.40 -28.38
N MET A 450 -45.86 1.15 -28.39
CA MET A 450 -45.90 2.52 -28.92
C MET A 450 -45.28 3.53 -27.95
N GLN A 451 -45.37 3.33 -26.64
CA GLN A 451 -44.70 4.17 -25.64
C GLN A 451 -43.17 4.12 -25.83
N ASP A 452 -42.61 2.92 -25.94
CA ASP A 452 -41.17 2.71 -26.20
C ASP A 452 -40.72 3.40 -27.50
N LEU A 453 -41.53 3.29 -28.57
CA LEU A 453 -41.23 3.90 -29.87
C LEU A 453 -41.34 5.44 -29.85
N VAL A 454 -42.26 6.02 -29.07
CA VAL A 454 -42.43 7.47 -28.90
C VAL A 454 -41.31 8.08 -28.07
N GLU A 455 -40.89 7.41 -27.00
CA GLU A 455 -39.72 7.82 -26.23
C GLU A 455 -38.43 7.72 -27.06
N GLU A 456 -38.25 6.64 -27.82
CA GLU A 456 -37.11 6.47 -28.74
C GLU A 456 -37.08 7.59 -29.80
N ARG A 457 -38.25 8.01 -30.31
CA ARG A 457 -38.37 9.06 -31.34
C ARG A 457 -38.13 10.48 -30.84
N LEU A 458 -38.63 10.85 -29.65
CA LEU A 458 -38.33 12.14 -29.01
C LEU A 458 -36.83 12.28 -28.73
N ARG A 459 -36.20 11.20 -28.25
CA ARG A 459 -34.76 11.10 -28.02
C ARG A 459 -33.99 11.24 -29.35
N ALA A 460 -34.46 10.63 -30.44
CA ALA A 460 -33.84 10.72 -31.76
C ALA A 460 -33.94 12.12 -32.42
N ARG A 461 -35.09 12.82 -32.33
CA ARG A 461 -35.28 14.16 -32.92
C ARG A 461 -34.37 15.23 -32.29
N THR A 462 -34.23 15.17 -30.97
CA THR A 462 -33.36 16.09 -30.22
C THR A 462 -31.88 15.85 -30.55
N ALA A 463 -31.49 14.59 -30.78
CA ALA A 463 -30.13 14.20 -31.19
C ALA A 463 -29.78 14.58 -32.64
N ALA A 464 -30.74 14.49 -33.58
CA ALA A 464 -30.53 14.82 -34.99
C ALA A 464 -30.26 16.32 -35.25
N GLY A 465 -31.00 17.22 -34.60
CA GLY A 465 -30.82 18.68 -34.78
C GLY A 465 -29.41 19.18 -34.41
N ARG A 466 -28.68 18.41 -33.60
CA ARG A 466 -27.33 18.73 -33.16
C ARG A 466 -26.23 18.10 -34.04
N ARG A 467 -26.47 16.92 -34.66
CA ARG A 467 -25.57 16.32 -35.68
C ARG A 467 -25.43 17.21 -36.93
N GLU A 468 -26.49 17.94 -37.33
CA GLU A 468 -26.50 18.88 -38.47
C GLU A 468 -25.43 19.99 -38.35
N GLN A 469 -25.40 20.69 -37.21
CA GLN A 469 -24.52 21.85 -37.01
C GLN A 469 -23.04 21.50 -36.96
N LEU A 470 -22.75 20.26 -36.58
CA LEU A 470 -21.39 19.75 -36.49
C LEU A 470 -20.90 19.19 -37.83
N ARG A 471 -21.78 18.63 -38.69
CA ARG A 471 -21.47 18.13 -40.04
C ARG A 471 -20.79 19.17 -40.92
N THR A 472 -21.07 20.44 -40.70
CA THR A 472 -20.51 21.56 -41.46
C THR A 472 -19.04 21.87 -41.18
N ARG A 473 -18.39 21.26 -40.17
CA ARG A 473 -17.11 21.81 -39.68
C ARG A 473 -15.95 20.85 -39.44
N PHE A 474 -16.17 19.55 -39.44
CA PHE A 474 -15.05 18.63 -39.66
C PHE A 474 -14.65 18.54 -41.15
N ALA A 475 -15.44 19.16 -42.05
CA ALA A 475 -15.01 19.56 -43.39
C ALA A 475 -13.92 20.65 -43.31
N GLY A 476 -12.65 20.30 -43.02
CA GLY A 476 -11.56 21.27 -43.16
C GLY A 476 -10.13 20.94 -42.70
N LEU A 477 -9.84 19.74 -42.18
CA LEU A 477 -8.47 19.30 -41.87
C LEU A 477 -8.36 17.77 -42.09
N TYR A 478 -8.23 17.19 -43.29
CA TYR A 478 -7.29 17.47 -44.39
C TYR A 478 -6.82 18.90 -44.63
#